data_AF-A0A328N2M4-F1
#
_entry.id   AF-A0A328N2M4-F1
#
_cell.length_a   1.000
_cell.length_b   1.000
_cell.length_c   1.000
_cell.angle_alpha   90.00
_cell.angle_beta   90.00
_cell.angle_gamma   90.00
#
_symmetry.space_group_name_H-M   'P 1'
#
loop_
_entity.id
_entity.type
_entity.pdbx_description
1 polymer ?
#
loop_
_entity_poly.entity_id
_entity_poly.type
_entity_poly.pdbx_seq_one_letter_code
_entity_poly.pdbx_strand_id
1 'polypeptide(L)'
;MNDQQTWIDRIIEVTGWCHDPEGDAGWEQVEGELGVVLPSDFKELCRRFVPGAFYAYLDLLRPTDDHAQPLLQTWASCRQWAAGQESAQLWAPYDLYEPDRGPGLIQWGSDQTEGEYYWLADRAVEPDRWPVVARWDGIEPWHQLDMSTAEFVYRVIADPAFKPFTVADPPRRPFYLPHWGPFPTSAEDWNALTDPNRGS
;
A
#
# COMPACT_ATOMS: atom_id res chain seq x y z
N MET A 1 -13.75 -27.60 7.93
CA MET A 1 -12.39 -27.09 8.17
C MET A 1 -12.13 -26.09 7.08
N ASN A 2 -12.32 -24.79 7.35
CA ASN A 2 -11.72 -23.77 6.51
C ASN A 2 -10.57 -23.22 7.34
N ASP A 3 -9.36 -23.59 6.92
CA ASP A 3 -8.12 -22.97 7.35
C ASP A 3 -8.24 -21.44 7.21
N GLN A 4 -7.62 -20.71 8.13
CA GLN A 4 -7.77 -19.26 8.28
C GLN A 4 -7.68 -18.53 6.93
N GLN A 5 -8.81 -17.98 6.47
CA GLN A 5 -8.86 -17.10 5.30
C GLN A 5 -7.90 -15.93 5.52
N THR A 6 -6.99 -15.71 4.57
CA THR A 6 -6.00 -14.62 4.66
C THR A 6 -6.67 -13.27 4.41
N TRP A 7 -6.01 -12.17 4.79
CA TRP A 7 -6.50 -10.83 4.44
C TRP A 7 -6.57 -10.61 2.92
N ILE A 8 -5.65 -11.21 2.16
CA ILE A 8 -5.64 -11.13 0.69
C ILE A 8 -6.86 -11.83 0.09
N ASP A 9 -7.24 -13.00 0.61
CA ASP A 9 -8.47 -13.68 0.19
C ASP A 9 -9.72 -12.82 0.47
N ARG A 10 -9.73 -12.10 1.59
CA ARG A 10 -10.82 -11.16 1.91
C ARG A 10 -10.86 -9.96 0.97
N ILE A 11 -9.71 -9.42 0.57
CA ILE A 11 -9.62 -8.34 -0.43
C ILE A 11 -10.15 -8.83 -1.78
N ILE A 12 -9.74 -10.03 -2.22
CA ILE A 12 -10.23 -10.67 -3.44
C ILE A 12 -11.76 -10.83 -3.38
N GLU A 13 -12.29 -11.31 -2.26
CA GLU A 13 -13.72 -11.51 -2.05
C GLU A 13 -14.51 -10.20 -2.16
N VAL A 14 -14.10 -9.14 -1.45
CA VAL A 14 -14.86 -7.87 -1.44
C VAL A 14 -14.72 -7.07 -2.74
N THR A 15 -13.61 -7.22 -3.45
CA THR A 15 -13.40 -6.55 -4.76
C THR A 15 -14.00 -7.34 -5.92
N GLY A 16 -14.17 -8.66 -5.77
CA GLY A 16 -14.46 -9.58 -6.86
C GLY A 16 -13.34 -9.68 -7.89
N TRP A 17 -12.12 -9.24 -7.55
CA TRP A 17 -10.98 -9.24 -8.46
C TRP A 17 -10.53 -10.67 -8.79
N CYS A 18 -10.33 -10.97 -10.06
CA CYS A 18 -9.83 -12.27 -10.51
C CYS A 18 -8.84 -12.07 -11.66
N HIS A 19 -7.59 -12.40 -11.42
CA HIS A 19 -6.52 -12.38 -12.41
C HIS A 19 -5.48 -13.45 -12.10
N ASP A 20 -4.80 -13.95 -13.12
CA ASP A 20 -3.67 -14.85 -12.93
C ASP A 20 -2.53 -14.10 -12.22
N PRO A 21 -1.92 -14.65 -11.17
CA PRO A 21 -0.87 -13.95 -10.45
C PRO A 21 0.34 -13.64 -11.34
N GLU A 22 0.97 -12.50 -11.11
CA GLU A 22 2.25 -12.16 -11.72
C GLU A 22 3.41 -12.98 -11.13
N GLY A 23 4.59 -12.90 -11.75
CA GLY A 23 5.82 -13.44 -11.19
C GLY A 23 6.47 -12.47 -10.20
N ASP A 24 7.44 -12.95 -9.43
CA ASP A 24 8.15 -12.17 -8.39
C ASP A 24 9.31 -11.33 -8.94
N ALA A 25 9.24 -10.88 -10.20
CA ALA A 25 10.33 -10.18 -10.86
C ALA A 25 10.65 -8.85 -10.15
N GLY A 26 11.95 -8.57 -9.96
CA GLY A 26 12.44 -7.31 -9.41
C GLY A 26 12.52 -7.24 -7.87
N TRP A 27 11.78 -8.06 -7.12
CA TRP A 27 11.84 -8.03 -5.65
C TRP A 27 13.22 -8.35 -5.08
N GLU A 28 13.95 -9.31 -5.67
CA GLU A 28 15.32 -9.65 -5.25
C GLU A 28 16.26 -8.44 -5.34
N GLN A 29 16.12 -7.61 -6.38
CA GLN A 29 16.89 -6.37 -6.52
C GLN A 29 16.48 -5.34 -5.47
N VAL A 30 15.18 -5.15 -5.24
CA VAL A 30 14.65 -4.24 -4.23
C VAL A 30 15.19 -4.60 -2.83
N GLU A 31 15.08 -5.87 -2.45
CA GLU A 31 15.54 -6.39 -1.16
C GLU A 31 17.07 -6.33 -1.04
N GLY A 32 17.80 -6.56 -2.14
CA GLY A 32 19.25 -6.42 -2.20
C GLY A 32 19.74 -5.00 -1.92
N GLU A 33 19.09 -4.00 -2.53
CA GLU A 33 19.43 -2.57 -2.34
C GLU A 33 19.01 -2.03 -0.96
N LEU A 34 17.85 -2.48 -0.44
CA LEU A 34 17.41 -2.15 0.93
C LEU A 34 18.20 -2.93 2.00
N GLY A 35 18.84 -4.04 1.62
CA GLY A 35 19.53 -4.94 2.55
C GLY A 35 18.60 -5.62 3.55
N VAL A 36 17.31 -5.70 3.27
CA VAL A 36 16.28 -6.40 4.06
C VAL A 36 15.29 -7.06 3.11
N VAL A 37 14.76 -8.20 3.56
CA VAL A 37 13.57 -8.79 2.96
C VAL A 37 12.34 -7.96 3.30
N LEU A 38 11.39 -7.86 2.37
CA LEU A 38 10.13 -7.14 2.55
C LEU A 38 9.02 -8.08 3.05
N PRO A 39 7.95 -7.53 3.66
CA PRO A 39 6.80 -8.32 4.10
C PRO A 39 6.25 -9.22 2.98
N SER A 40 6.05 -10.50 3.30
CA SER A 40 5.57 -11.52 2.37
C SER A 40 4.16 -11.23 1.88
N ASP A 41 3.31 -10.67 2.76
CA ASP A 41 1.94 -10.30 2.42
C ASP A 41 1.86 -9.18 1.38
N PHE A 42 2.80 -8.23 1.41
CA PHE A 42 2.88 -7.17 0.41
C PHE A 42 3.33 -7.68 -0.95
N LYS A 43 4.34 -8.56 -0.98
CA LYS A 43 4.77 -9.19 -2.24
C LYS A 43 3.64 -10.03 -2.85
N GLU A 44 2.90 -10.77 -2.02
CA GLU A 44 1.72 -11.52 -2.46
C GLU A 44 0.58 -10.59 -2.92
N LEU A 45 0.32 -9.45 -2.25
CA LEU A 45 -0.63 -8.44 -2.73
C LEU A 45 -0.27 -7.98 -4.13
N CYS A 46 0.97 -7.55 -4.35
CA CYS A 46 1.44 -7.14 -5.67
C CYS A 46 1.29 -8.29 -6.67
N ARG A 47 1.63 -9.52 -6.29
CA ARG A 47 1.51 -10.68 -7.18
C ARG A 47 0.07 -10.92 -7.65
N ARG A 48 -0.92 -10.74 -6.76
CA ARG A 48 -2.36 -11.00 -7.04
C ARG A 48 -3.08 -9.80 -7.66
N PHE A 49 -2.66 -8.61 -7.29
CA PHE A 49 -3.20 -7.33 -7.75
C PHE A 49 -2.15 -6.64 -8.60
N VAL A 50 -2.09 -7.04 -9.88
CA VAL A 50 -1.28 -6.48 -10.99
C VAL A 50 -1.27 -4.94 -11.01
N PRO A 51 -0.32 -4.22 -11.63
CA PRO A 51 -0.21 -2.75 -11.52
C PRO A 51 -1.55 -2.02 -11.67
N GLY A 52 -1.89 -1.22 -10.67
CA GLY A 52 -3.23 -0.67 -10.51
C GLY A 52 -3.48 -0.11 -9.11
N ALA A 53 -4.71 0.33 -8.90
CA ALA A 53 -5.14 1.00 -7.69
C ALA A 53 -6.36 0.31 -7.06
N PHE A 54 -6.34 0.17 -5.74
CA PHE A 54 -7.53 -0.16 -4.96
C PHE A 54 -8.45 1.05 -4.93
N TYR A 55 -9.71 0.86 -5.30
CA TYR A 55 -10.72 1.92 -5.29
C TYR A 55 -10.36 3.13 -6.18
N ALA A 56 -9.42 2.96 -7.13
CA ALA A 56 -8.76 4.06 -7.84
C ALA A 56 -8.19 5.15 -6.90
N TYR A 57 -7.79 4.74 -5.70
CA TYR A 57 -7.39 5.62 -4.61
C TYR A 57 -6.04 5.22 -4.02
N LEU A 58 -5.86 3.95 -3.62
CA LEU A 58 -4.64 3.47 -2.98
C LEU A 58 -3.78 2.68 -3.98
N ASP A 59 -2.55 3.12 -4.15
CA ASP A 59 -1.55 2.52 -5.04
C ASP A 59 -0.44 1.82 -4.24
N LEU A 60 0.06 0.70 -4.78
CA LEU A 60 1.17 -0.06 -4.18
C LEU A 60 2.48 0.24 -4.93
N LEU A 61 3.53 0.59 -4.20
CA LEU A 61 4.87 0.83 -4.77
C LEU A 61 5.53 -0.50 -5.16
N ARG A 62 5.70 -0.71 -6.45
CA ARG A 62 6.22 -1.95 -7.04
C ARG A 62 7.73 -1.86 -7.34
N PRO A 63 8.40 -3.01 -7.62
CA PRO A 63 9.81 -3.01 -8.03
C PRO A 63 10.03 -2.26 -9.35
N THR A 64 9.06 -2.40 -10.24
CA THR A 64 8.99 -1.75 -11.55
C THR A 64 7.55 -1.37 -11.81
N ASP A 65 7.31 -0.14 -12.25
CA ASP A 65 6.01 0.33 -12.68
C ASP A 65 6.22 1.39 -13.78
N ASP A 66 5.54 1.24 -14.92
CA ASP A 66 5.60 2.19 -16.03
C ASP A 66 4.68 3.40 -15.82
N HIS A 67 3.77 3.32 -14.85
CA HIS A 67 2.73 4.31 -14.58
C HIS A 67 2.92 5.04 -13.25
N ALA A 68 3.71 4.49 -12.33
CA ALA A 68 4.00 5.07 -11.02
C ALA A 68 5.51 5.02 -10.72
N GLN A 69 5.96 5.81 -9.74
CA GLN A 69 7.35 5.77 -9.31
C GLN A 69 7.66 4.45 -8.59
N PRO A 70 8.68 3.67 -9.01
CA PRO A 70 9.02 2.41 -8.35
C PRO A 70 9.52 2.59 -6.91
N LEU A 71 9.34 1.57 -6.07
CA LEU A 71 9.66 1.60 -4.64
C LEU A 71 11.09 2.09 -4.35
N LEU A 72 12.09 1.53 -5.04
CA LEU A 72 13.49 1.93 -4.84
C LEU A 72 13.74 3.40 -5.23
N GLN A 73 13.09 3.87 -6.28
CA GLN A 73 13.23 5.26 -6.70
C GLN A 73 12.58 6.19 -5.68
N THR A 74 11.40 5.84 -5.18
CA THR A 74 10.72 6.58 -4.11
C THR A 74 11.57 6.65 -2.84
N TRP A 75 12.15 5.52 -2.41
CA TRP A 75 13.07 5.47 -1.28
C TRP A 75 14.31 6.35 -1.50
N ALA A 76 14.94 6.27 -2.68
CA ALA A 76 16.10 7.09 -3.01
C ALA A 76 15.79 8.60 -3.01
N SER A 77 14.64 8.99 -3.57
CA SER A 77 14.16 10.37 -3.56
C SER A 77 13.90 10.88 -2.15
N CYS A 78 13.23 10.09 -1.30
CA CYS A 78 12.99 10.45 0.10
C CYS A 78 14.32 10.69 0.84
N ARG A 79 15.30 9.79 0.69
CA ARG A 79 16.63 9.98 1.33
C ARG A 79 17.35 11.21 0.82
N GLN A 80 17.28 11.48 -0.49
CA GLN A 80 17.90 12.68 -1.05
C GLN A 80 17.28 13.96 -0.45
N TRP A 81 15.97 13.97 -0.24
CA TRP A 81 15.29 15.09 0.42
C TRP A 81 15.66 15.19 1.89
N ALA A 82 15.66 14.08 2.64
CA ALA A 82 16.01 14.04 4.05
C ALA A 82 17.45 14.48 4.35
N ALA A 83 18.36 14.41 3.37
CA ALA A 83 19.72 14.94 3.51
C ALA A 83 19.74 16.48 3.74
N GLY A 84 18.67 17.20 3.39
CA GLY A 84 18.45 18.58 3.80
C GLY A 84 17.91 18.65 5.24
N GLN A 85 18.59 19.37 6.13
CA GLN A 85 18.24 19.37 7.57
C GLN A 85 16.82 19.87 7.88
N GLU A 86 16.27 20.81 7.11
CA GLU A 86 14.89 21.27 7.28
C GLU A 86 13.87 20.19 6.83
N SER A 87 14.20 19.45 5.77
CA SER A 87 13.35 18.40 5.21
C SER A 87 13.35 17.11 6.05
N ALA A 88 14.40 16.84 6.82
CA ALA A 88 14.42 15.68 7.73
C ALA A 88 13.27 15.71 8.75
N GLN A 89 12.79 16.90 9.12
CA GLN A 89 11.66 17.07 10.05
C GLN A 89 10.34 16.54 9.48
N LEU A 90 10.23 16.31 8.16
CA LEU A 90 9.02 15.81 7.51
C LEU A 90 8.63 14.40 7.97
N TRP A 91 9.60 13.59 8.43
CA TRP A 91 9.38 12.22 8.90
C TRP A 91 9.40 12.08 10.43
N ALA A 92 9.70 13.15 11.17
CA ALA A 92 9.70 13.12 12.62
C ALA A 92 8.32 12.66 13.17
N PRO A 93 8.27 11.83 14.24
CA PRO A 93 9.39 11.42 15.10
C PRO A 93 10.20 10.22 14.58
N TYR A 94 9.91 9.73 13.38
CA TYR A 94 10.65 8.64 12.74
C TYR A 94 11.80 9.18 11.88
N ASP A 95 12.66 8.26 11.46
CA ASP A 95 13.67 8.47 10.44
C ASP A 95 13.36 7.61 9.20
N LEU A 96 13.87 8.01 8.03
CA LEU A 96 13.86 7.13 6.87
C LEU A 96 14.77 5.93 7.11
N TYR A 97 14.35 4.76 6.63
CA TYR A 97 15.14 3.55 6.76
C TYR A 97 16.46 3.67 6.00
N GLU A 98 17.55 3.44 6.73
CA GLU A 98 18.87 3.18 6.18
C GLU A 98 19.40 1.86 6.76
N PRO A 99 20.05 1.00 5.96
CA PRO A 99 20.53 -0.31 6.40
C PRO A 99 21.35 -0.30 7.71
N ASP A 100 22.06 0.81 7.95
CA ASP A 100 23.04 0.93 9.05
C ASP A 100 22.59 1.86 10.19
N ARG A 101 21.35 2.40 10.18
CA ARG A 101 20.87 3.39 11.18
C ARG A 101 19.79 2.91 12.16
N GLY A 102 19.44 1.62 12.16
CA GLY A 102 18.39 1.09 13.04
C GLY A 102 17.00 1.18 12.39
N PRO A 103 15.91 1.18 13.19
CA PRO A 103 14.56 1.20 12.65
C PRO A 103 14.27 2.46 11.83
N GLY A 104 13.49 2.34 10.76
CA GLY A 104 13.10 3.50 9.96
C GLY A 104 12.01 3.20 8.94
N LEU A 105 11.51 4.26 8.30
CA LEU A 105 10.40 4.20 7.36
C LEU A 105 10.83 3.79 5.95
N ILE A 106 10.14 2.80 5.39
CA ILE A 106 10.18 2.45 3.96
C ILE A 106 8.77 2.65 3.41
N GLN A 107 8.61 3.52 2.43
CA GLN A 107 7.29 3.77 1.82
C GLN A 107 6.90 2.58 0.94
N TRP A 108 5.67 2.10 1.11
CA TRP A 108 5.11 0.98 0.34
C TRP A 108 3.87 1.35 -0.45
N GLY A 109 3.22 2.47 -0.10
CA GLY A 109 2.05 2.94 -0.81
C GLY A 109 1.82 4.43 -0.60
N SER A 110 0.92 4.93 -1.43
CA SER A 110 0.36 6.27 -1.34
C SER A 110 -1.07 6.22 -1.80
N ASP A 111 -1.81 7.31 -1.57
CA ASP A 111 -3.10 7.51 -2.22
C ASP A 111 -3.15 8.71 -3.15
N GLN A 112 -4.24 8.84 -3.90
CA GLN A 112 -4.48 9.91 -4.87
C GLN A 112 -4.70 11.30 -4.26
N THR A 113 -4.69 11.41 -2.92
CA THR A 113 -4.74 12.68 -2.22
C THR A 113 -3.34 13.05 -1.76
N GLU A 114 -3.01 12.81 -0.50
CA GLU A 114 -1.68 13.05 0.07
C GLU A 114 -1.32 11.99 1.11
N GLY A 115 -2.05 10.88 1.18
CA GLY A 115 -1.79 9.86 2.18
C GLY A 115 -0.55 9.06 1.83
N GLU A 116 0.25 8.81 2.86
CA GLU A 116 1.53 8.14 2.74
C GLU A 116 1.59 6.96 3.70
N TYR A 117 1.98 5.82 3.16
CA TYR A 117 1.94 4.55 3.86
C TYR A 117 3.32 3.90 3.88
N TYR A 118 3.81 3.61 5.08
CA TYR A 118 5.15 3.13 5.34
C TYR A 118 5.13 1.85 6.17
N TRP A 119 6.22 1.08 6.08
CA TRP A 119 6.58 0.11 7.11
C TRP A 119 7.58 0.77 8.05
N LEU A 120 7.45 0.52 9.34
CA LEU A 120 8.55 0.78 10.28
C LEU A 120 9.48 -0.43 10.27
N ALA A 121 10.42 -0.43 9.33
CA ALA A 121 11.35 -1.51 9.10
C ALA A 121 12.41 -1.57 10.21
N ASP A 122 12.61 -2.74 10.80
CA ASP A 122 13.66 -3.02 11.77
C ASP A 122 14.31 -4.37 11.46
N ARG A 123 15.63 -4.38 11.25
CA ARG A 123 16.42 -5.59 10.98
C ARG A 123 16.40 -6.61 12.12
N ALA A 124 16.07 -6.17 13.34
CA ALA A 124 15.92 -7.06 14.49
C ALA A 124 14.56 -7.75 14.55
N VAL A 125 13.61 -7.37 13.69
CA VAL A 125 12.23 -7.87 13.66
C VAL A 125 11.96 -8.55 12.32
N GLU A 126 11.24 -9.68 12.36
CA GLU A 126 10.77 -10.35 11.14
C GLU A 126 9.91 -9.38 10.29
N PRO A 127 10.12 -9.27 8.97
CA PRO A 127 9.42 -8.29 8.14
C PRO A 127 7.89 -8.35 8.22
N ASP A 128 7.34 -9.57 8.30
CA ASP A 128 5.89 -9.80 8.43
C ASP A 128 5.29 -9.25 9.72
N ARG A 129 6.14 -8.79 10.66
CA ARG A 129 5.77 -8.19 11.93
C ARG A 129 6.09 -6.70 12.02
N TRP A 130 6.63 -6.09 10.96
CA TRP A 130 6.80 -4.64 10.92
C TRP A 130 5.43 -3.96 10.94
N PRO A 131 5.22 -2.96 11.81
CA PRO A 131 3.95 -2.24 11.83
C PRO A 131 3.84 -1.31 10.62
N VAL A 132 2.60 -1.04 10.22
CA VAL A 132 2.29 0.01 9.25
C VAL A 132 2.33 1.35 9.97
N VAL A 133 3.01 2.33 9.38
CA VAL A 133 2.98 3.73 9.81
C VAL A 133 2.35 4.55 8.70
N ALA A 134 1.27 5.27 9.02
CA ALA A 134 0.47 5.97 8.03
C ALA A 134 0.10 7.38 8.51
N ARG A 135 -0.08 8.30 7.55
CA ARG A 135 -0.75 9.59 7.75
C ARG A 135 -1.61 9.88 6.54
N TRP A 136 -2.74 10.56 6.72
CA TRP A 136 -3.62 10.87 5.59
C TRP A 136 -3.13 12.08 4.79
N ASP A 137 -2.39 13.00 5.42
CA ASP A 137 -1.72 14.11 4.76
C ASP A 137 -0.44 14.49 5.53
N GLY A 138 0.36 15.42 4.98
CA GLY A 138 1.64 15.83 5.55
C GLY A 138 1.57 16.66 6.83
N ILE A 139 0.39 17.12 7.26
CA ILE A 139 0.19 17.95 8.47
C ILE A 139 -0.43 17.16 9.63
N GLU A 140 -1.08 16.04 9.34
CA GLU A 140 -1.73 15.18 10.32
C GLU A 140 -0.73 14.27 11.06
N PRO A 141 -1.08 13.82 12.29
CA PRO A 141 -0.17 13.01 13.07
C PRO A 141 0.02 11.63 12.45
N TRP A 142 1.20 11.06 12.68
CA TRP A 142 1.48 9.67 12.34
C TRP A 142 0.64 8.70 13.16
N HIS A 143 0.15 7.66 12.50
CA HIS A 143 -0.52 6.51 13.10
C HIS A 143 0.35 5.26 12.93
N GLN A 144 0.84 4.70 14.02
CA GLN A 144 1.45 3.37 14.02
C GLN A 144 0.38 2.32 14.28
N LEU A 145 0.32 1.32 13.41
CA LEU A 145 -0.71 0.31 13.35
C LEU A 145 -0.06 -1.08 13.33
N ASP A 146 -0.26 -1.84 14.39
CA ASP A 146 0.26 -3.21 14.54
C ASP A 146 -0.59 -4.20 13.72
N MET A 147 -0.45 -4.13 12.39
CA MET A 147 -1.16 -4.95 11.42
C MET A 147 -0.32 -5.16 10.16
N SER A 148 -0.66 -6.18 9.38
CA SER A 148 0.00 -6.46 8.10
C SER A 148 -0.45 -5.46 7.01
N THR A 149 0.29 -5.39 5.91
CA THR A 149 -0.06 -4.52 4.77
C THR A 149 -1.42 -4.90 4.17
N ALA A 150 -1.68 -6.20 4.01
CA ALA A 150 -2.96 -6.72 3.53
C ALA A 150 -4.12 -6.44 4.47
N GLU A 151 -3.89 -6.46 5.79
CA GLU A 151 -4.91 -6.03 6.74
C GLU A 151 -5.24 -4.55 6.59
N PHE A 152 -4.22 -3.70 6.47
CA PHE A 152 -4.40 -2.26 6.27
C PHE A 152 -5.20 -1.97 5.01
N VAL A 153 -4.81 -2.54 3.86
CA VAL A 153 -5.52 -2.36 2.58
C VAL A 153 -6.97 -2.83 2.69
N TYR A 154 -7.23 -3.99 3.30
CA TYR A 154 -8.60 -4.46 3.52
C TYR A 154 -9.43 -3.44 4.32
N ARG A 155 -8.90 -2.94 5.44
CA ARG A 155 -9.61 -1.98 6.29
C ARG A 155 -9.88 -0.67 5.56
N VAL A 156 -8.93 -0.16 4.77
CA VAL A 156 -9.12 1.05 3.95
C VAL A 156 -10.33 0.90 3.01
N ILE A 157 -10.45 -0.24 2.33
CA ILE A 157 -11.47 -0.41 1.29
C ILE A 157 -12.79 -0.99 1.78
N ALA A 158 -12.82 -1.65 2.94
CA ALA A 158 -13.97 -2.42 3.40
C ALA A 158 -14.44 -2.14 4.84
N ASP A 159 -13.68 -1.39 5.66
CA ASP A 159 -14.06 -1.06 7.04
C ASP A 159 -14.43 0.43 7.17
N PRO A 160 -15.73 0.79 7.23
CA PRO A 160 -16.17 2.17 7.38
C PRO A 160 -15.72 2.85 8.69
N ALA A 161 -15.34 2.06 9.70
CA ALA A 161 -14.86 2.56 10.98
C ALA A 161 -13.35 2.86 10.98
N PHE A 162 -12.62 2.46 9.94
CA PHE A 162 -11.17 2.64 9.84
C PHE A 162 -10.77 4.06 9.43
N LYS A 163 -11.24 5.04 10.20
CA LYS A 163 -10.87 6.45 10.06
C LYS A 163 -9.43 6.67 10.57
N PRO A 164 -8.69 7.61 9.98
CA PRO A 164 -9.09 8.51 8.90
C PRO A 164 -8.95 7.93 7.47
N PHE A 165 -8.40 6.73 7.32
CA PHE A 165 -7.95 6.20 6.03
C PHE A 165 -9.04 5.60 5.14
N THR A 166 -10.19 5.24 5.71
CA THR A 166 -11.21 4.47 4.98
C THR A 166 -11.90 5.25 3.87
N VAL A 167 -12.02 4.61 2.70
CA VAL A 167 -12.88 5.02 1.58
C VAL A 167 -14.20 4.25 1.54
N ALA A 168 -14.41 3.36 2.51
CA ALA A 168 -15.62 2.55 2.66
C ALA A 168 -16.76 3.29 3.39
N ASP A 169 -16.68 4.60 3.53
CA ASP A 169 -17.71 5.43 4.18
C ASP A 169 -18.08 6.64 3.29
N PRO A 170 -19.32 6.72 2.77
CA PRO A 170 -20.41 5.76 2.98
C PRO A 170 -20.13 4.38 2.33
N PRO A 171 -20.71 3.28 2.86
CA PRO A 171 -20.49 1.93 2.33
C PRO A 171 -20.79 1.82 0.84
N ARG A 172 -19.82 1.27 0.10
CA ARG A 172 -19.83 1.09 -1.35
C ARG A 172 -19.11 -0.20 -1.71
N ARG A 173 -19.36 -0.74 -2.90
CA ARG A 173 -18.67 -1.94 -3.37
C ARG A 173 -17.19 -1.63 -3.61
N PRO A 174 -16.24 -2.32 -2.94
CA PRO A 174 -14.84 -2.20 -3.26
C PRO A 174 -14.55 -2.70 -4.68
N PHE A 175 -13.56 -2.13 -5.34
CA PHE A 175 -13.10 -2.58 -6.65
C PHE A 175 -11.59 -2.38 -6.78
N TYR A 176 -11.00 -3.09 -7.73
CA TYR A 176 -9.62 -2.90 -8.16
C TYR A 176 -9.60 -2.39 -9.60
N LEU A 177 -8.78 -1.39 -9.88
CA LEU A 177 -8.63 -0.80 -11.21
C LEU A 177 -7.19 -1.01 -11.72
N PRO A 178 -6.95 -1.98 -12.61
CA PRO A 178 -5.63 -2.16 -13.22
C PRO A 178 -5.30 -0.96 -14.14
N HIS A 179 -4.03 -0.60 -14.29
CA HIS A 179 -3.61 0.58 -15.08
C HIS A 179 -4.02 0.52 -16.56
N TRP A 180 -4.19 -0.67 -17.12
CA TRP A 180 -4.69 -0.87 -18.49
C TRP A 180 -6.22 -1.03 -18.58
N GLY A 181 -6.92 -1.00 -17.46
CA GLY A 181 -8.38 -1.03 -17.42
C GLY A 181 -9.01 0.27 -17.93
N PRO A 182 -10.29 0.25 -18.36
CA PRO A 182 -10.97 1.47 -18.75
C PRO A 182 -11.09 2.41 -17.55
N PHE A 183 -10.42 3.57 -17.62
CA PHE A 183 -10.54 4.58 -16.59
C PHE A 183 -11.95 5.19 -16.62
N PRO A 184 -12.66 5.30 -15.49
CA PRO A 184 -14.00 5.88 -15.46
C PRO A 184 -13.98 7.35 -15.89
N THR A 185 -14.79 7.74 -16.87
CA THR A 185 -14.77 9.10 -17.43
C THR A 185 -15.96 9.96 -16.99
N SER A 186 -16.94 9.34 -16.33
CA SER A 186 -18.15 10.00 -15.87
C SER A 186 -18.54 9.58 -14.45
N ALA A 187 -19.36 10.39 -13.77
CA ALA A 187 -19.91 10.03 -12.46
C ALA A 187 -20.78 8.75 -12.51
N GLU A 188 -21.40 8.47 -13.65
CA GLU A 188 -22.16 7.24 -13.88
C GLU A 188 -21.25 6.01 -13.89
N ASP A 189 -20.10 6.09 -14.57
CA ASP A 189 -19.10 5.02 -14.57
C ASP A 189 -18.58 4.74 -13.16
N TRP A 190 -18.30 5.79 -12.39
CA TRP A 190 -17.88 5.68 -10.99
C TRP A 190 -18.94 5.04 -10.10
N ASN A 191 -20.21 5.44 -10.27
CA ASN A 191 -21.32 4.85 -9.54
C ASN A 191 -21.51 3.37 -9.91
N ALA A 192 -21.34 3.02 -11.18
CA ALA A 192 -21.44 1.63 -11.64
C ALA A 192 -20.30 0.74 -11.10
N LEU A 193 -19.10 1.26 -10.84
CA LEU A 193 -18.03 0.50 -10.19
C LEU A 193 -18.29 0.24 -8.70
N THR A 194 -18.94 1.20 -8.04
CA THR A 194 -19.20 1.17 -6.59
C THR A 194 -20.59 0.67 -6.21
N ASP A 195 -21.43 0.30 -7.19
CA ASP A 195 -22.77 -0.22 -6.97
C ASP A 195 -22.72 -1.60 -6.27
N PRO A 196 -23.26 -1.74 -5.04
CA PRO A 196 -23.30 -3.01 -4.32
C PRO A 196 -24.15 -4.08 -5.03
N ASN A 197 -25.03 -3.71 -5.96
CA ASN A 197 -25.89 -4.65 -6.70
C ASN A 197 -25.30 -5.08 -8.05
N ARG A 198 -24.10 -4.62 -8.41
CA ARG A 198 -23.45 -5.05 -9.64
C ARG A 198 -23.09 -6.54 -9.54
N GLY A 199 -23.67 -7.36 -10.43
CA GLY A 199 -23.31 -8.76 -10.57
C GLY A 199 -21.84 -8.94 -10.97
N SER A 200 -21.24 -10.02 -10.47
CA SER A 200 -19.86 -10.44 -10.80
C SER A 200 -19.71 -10.80 -12.27
#